data_AF-A0A073K9K6-F1
#
_entry.id   AF-A0A073K9K6-F1
#
_cell.length_a   1.000
_cell.length_b   1.000
_cell.length_c   1.000
_cell.angle_alpha   90.00
_cell.angle_beta   90.00
_cell.angle_gamma   90.00
#
_symmetry.space_group_name_H-M   'P 1'
#
loop_
_entity.id
_entity.type
_entity.pdbx_description
1 polymer ?
#
loop_
_entity_poly.entity_id
_entity_poly.type
_entity_poly.pdbx_seq_one_letter_code
_entity_poly.pdbx_strand_id
1 'polypeptide(L)'
;MIFDSQIEKLLVDIGFDRMTMEQKNELITTLAKREGAVLSQITEEYILGHHKKLKSDMLSEKCDEVIVTGFKSTNGHIYRMKLDDQVNFYGQALELLFFDKESQTVQWKTEDVDYTEHTRDEWLNQVYREAFKHKRTQLFKYSLLKRKIADAKTHTEIVAVDWDKPLETPKEETEQS
;
A
#
# COMPACT_ATOMS: atom_id res chain seq x y z
N MET A 1 3.75 5.88 13.73
CA MET A 1 3.02 7.13 13.44
C MET A 1 3.78 7.77 12.29
N ILE A 2 3.18 7.88 11.08
CA ILE A 2 3.89 8.31 9.86
C ILE A 2 4.38 9.76 9.95
N PHE A 3 3.63 10.59 10.68
CA PHE A 3 3.92 12.01 10.83
C PHE A 3 4.51 12.26 12.22
N ASP A 4 5.65 12.94 12.26
CA ASP A 4 6.28 13.34 13.52
C ASP A 4 5.63 14.61 14.09
N SER A 5 4.81 15.29 13.29
CA SER A 5 4.17 16.55 13.63
C SER A 5 2.83 16.76 12.90
N GLN A 6 1.96 17.58 13.49
CA GLN A 6 0.69 17.97 12.88
C GLN A 6 0.91 18.77 11.58
N ILE A 7 2.01 19.52 11.49
CA ILE A 7 2.31 20.35 10.32
C ILE A 7 2.71 19.52 9.10
N GLU A 8 3.34 18.36 9.30
CA GLU A 8 3.63 17.39 8.24
C GLU A 8 2.39 16.66 7.74
N LYS A 9 1.46 16.35 8.65
CA LYS A 9 0.15 15.85 8.25
C LYS A 9 -0.56 16.87 7.35
N LEU A 10 -0.54 18.14 7.74
CA LEU A 10 -1.12 19.21 6.93
C LEU A 10 -0.44 19.33 5.55
N LEU A 11 0.89 19.21 5.49
CA LEU A 11 1.63 19.18 4.22
C LEU A 11 1.10 18.08 3.29
N VAL A 12 0.86 16.87 3.80
CA VAL A 12 0.33 15.73 3.01
C VAL A 12 -1.13 15.91 2.60
N ASP A 13 -1.94 16.52 3.47
CA ASP A 13 -3.37 16.67 3.25
C ASP A 13 -3.70 17.77 2.23
N ILE A 14 -3.03 18.92 2.30
CA ILE A 14 -3.37 20.10 1.48
C ILE A 14 -2.25 20.59 0.57
N GLY A 15 -1.00 20.15 0.79
CA GLY A 15 0.16 20.59 0.05
C GLY A 15 0.69 21.95 0.52
N PHE A 16 2.00 22.17 0.31
CA PHE A 16 2.69 23.37 0.78
C PHE A 16 2.08 24.65 0.20
N ASP A 17 1.69 24.64 -1.08
CA ASP A 17 1.12 25.81 -1.78
C ASP A 17 -0.14 26.36 -1.10
N ARG A 18 -0.93 25.48 -0.46
CA ARG A 18 -2.18 25.83 0.21
C ARG A 18 -2.02 26.12 1.70
N MET A 19 -0.82 25.95 2.26
CA MET A 19 -0.54 26.32 3.64
C MET A 19 -0.43 27.84 3.79
N THR A 20 -0.87 28.36 4.93
CA THR A 20 -0.67 29.76 5.31
C THR A 20 0.82 30.06 5.55
N MET A 21 1.22 31.33 5.55
CA MET A 21 2.62 31.71 5.82
C MET A 21 3.10 31.25 7.20
N GLU A 22 2.24 31.31 8.21
CA GLU A 22 2.54 30.81 9.56
C GLU A 22 2.84 29.30 9.53
N GLN A 23 1.99 28.52 8.88
CA GLN A 23 2.16 27.07 8.71
C GLN A 23 3.42 26.73 7.90
N LYS A 24 3.72 27.49 6.84
CA LYS A 24 4.95 27.31 6.06
C LYS A 24 6.20 27.54 6.92
N ASN A 25 6.21 28.60 7.73
CA ASN A 25 7.31 28.91 8.63
C ASN A 25 7.47 27.84 9.72
N GLU A 26 6.36 27.36 10.28
CA GLU A 26 6.34 26.26 11.25
C GLU A 26 6.94 24.98 10.65
N LEU A 27 6.52 24.62 9.43
CA LEU A 27 7.06 23.46 8.72
C LEU A 27 8.57 23.61 8.52
N ILE A 28 9.02 24.73 7.94
CA ILE A 28 10.45 24.97 7.66
C ILE A 28 11.28 24.88 8.94
N THR A 29 10.80 25.46 10.03
CA THR A 29 11.47 25.42 11.34
C THR A 29 11.53 24.00 11.90
N THR A 30 10.44 23.24 11.74
CA THR A 30 10.34 21.85 12.18
C THR A 30 11.33 20.96 11.42
N LEU A 31 11.40 21.12 10.09
CA LEU A 31 12.35 20.41 9.23
C LEU A 31 13.79 20.75 9.57
N ALA A 32 14.12 22.05 9.67
CA ALA A 32 15.47 22.50 10.02
C ALA A 32 15.94 21.95 11.37
N LYS A 33 15.07 22.01 12.39
CA LYS A 33 15.38 21.48 13.73
C LYS A 33 15.65 19.97 13.70
N ARG A 34 14.86 19.21 12.94
CA ARG A 34 15.02 17.75 12.84
C ARG A 34 16.34 17.37 12.19
N GLU A 35 16.73 18.08 11.13
CA GLU A 35 17.97 17.79 10.38
C GLU A 35 19.23 18.39 11.02
N GLY A 36 19.08 19.23 12.06
CA GLY A 36 20.19 20.04 12.56
C GLY A 36 20.73 21.04 11.54
N ALA A 37 19.89 21.46 10.59
CA ALA A 37 20.22 22.31 9.46
C ALA A 37 19.85 23.78 9.74
N VAL A 38 20.47 24.70 9.00
CA VAL A 38 20.05 26.12 9.02
C VAL A 38 18.83 26.32 8.13
N LEU A 39 17.95 27.29 8.46
CA LEU A 39 16.69 27.51 7.74
C LEU A 39 16.87 27.71 6.22
N SER A 40 17.97 28.34 5.80
CA SER A 40 18.28 28.57 4.39
C SER A 40 18.56 27.29 3.58
N GLN A 41 18.82 26.16 4.25
CA GLN A 41 18.99 24.86 3.59
C GLN A 41 17.65 24.15 3.34
N ILE A 42 16.56 24.60 3.96
CA ILE A 42 15.22 24.07 3.72
C ILE A 42 14.62 24.81 2.52
N THR A 43 15.04 24.38 1.34
CA THR A 43 14.59 24.92 0.05
C THR A 43 13.22 24.35 -0.35
N GLU A 44 12.58 24.96 -1.35
CA GLU A 44 11.35 24.41 -1.94
C GLU A 44 11.55 22.99 -2.48
N GLU A 45 12.70 22.72 -3.10
CA GLU A 45 13.07 21.38 -3.58
C GLU A 45 13.14 20.37 -2.43
N TYR A 46 13.72 20.78 -1.29
CA TYR A 46 13.77 19.94 -0.10
C TYR A 46 12.36 19.64 0.44
N ILE A 47 11.50 20.66 0.52
CA ILE A 47 10.11 20.50 0.99
C ILE A 47 9.31 19.61 0.04
N LEU A 48 9.50 19.73 -1.28
CA LEU A 48 8.89 18.86 -2.28
C LEU A 48 9.36 17.41 -2.10
N GLY A 49 10.66 17.18 -1.95
CA GLY A 49 11.23 15.86 -1.67
C GLY A 49 10.69 15.25 -0.37
N HIS A 50 10.56 16.07 0.67
CA HIS A 50 10.00 15.66 1.95
C HIS A 50 8.52 15.28 1.85
N HIS A 51 7.71 16.07 1.14
CA HIS A 51 6.32 15.73 0.87
C HIS A 51 6.22 14.40 0.10
N LYS A 52 7.01 14.20 -0.94
CA LYS A 52 7.04 12.93 -1.70
C LYS A 52 7.33 11.73 -0.80
N LYS A 53 8.29 11.87 0.11
CA LYS A 53 8.64 10.82 1.09
C LYS A 53 7.46 10.50 1.98
N LEU A 54 6.90 11.49 2.69
CA LEU A 54 5.77 11.30 3.59
C LEU A 54 4.56 10.67 2.89
N LYS A 55 4.22 11.14 1.68
CA LYS A 55 3.11 10.58 0.91
C LYS A 55 3.38 9.13 0.51
N SER A 56 4.61 8.80 0.12
CA SER A 56 5.00 7.43 -0.25
C SER A 56 4.96 6.47 0.93
N ASP A 57 5.37 6.94 2.11
CA ASP A 57 5.33 6.16 3.36
C ASP A 57 3.88 5.93 3.79
N MET A 58 3.03 6.95 3.72
CA MET A 58 1.59 6.84 3.98
C MET A 58 0.91 5.80 3.07
N LEU A 59 1.22 5.82 1.77
CA LEU A 59 0.67 4.81 0.84
C LEU A 59 1.27 3.42 1.07
N SER A 60 2.49 3.31 1.58
CA SER A 60 3.09 2.03 1.94
C SER A 60 2.33 1.40 3.10
N GLU A 61 2.10 2.15 4.18
CA GLU A 61 1.30 1.67 5.31
C GLU A 61 -0.11 1.30 4.86
N LYS A 62 -0.74 2.08 3.98
CA LYS A 62 -2.06 1.75 3.45
C LYS A 62 -2.06 0.46 2.64
N CYS A 63 -1.01 0.23 1.83
CA CYS A 63 -0.84 -1.03 1.10
C CYS A 63 -0.75 -2.21 2.05
N ASP A 64 0.08 -2.10 3.09
CA ASP A 64 0.26 -3.16 4.07
C ASP A 64 -1.04 -3.41 4.85
N GLU A 65 -1.74 -2.36 5.28
CA GLU A 65 -3.05 -2.45 5.94
C GLU A 65 -4.04 -3.26 5.11
N VAL A 66 -4.21 -2.92 3.82
CA VAL A 66 -5.15 -3.60 2.91
C VAL A 66 -4.73 -5.04 2.65
N ILE A 67 -3.43 -5.32 2.57
CA ILE A 67 -2.93 -6.69 2.47
C ILE A 67 -3.33 -7.46 3.73
N VAL A 68 -3.03 -6.97 4.94
CA VAL A 68 -3.24 -7.74 6.17
C VAL A 68 -4.70 -7.94 6.55
N THR A 69 -5.59 -6.99 6.19
CA THR A 69 -7.05 -7.18 6.31
C THR A 69 -7.52 -8.40 5.52
N GLY A 70 -6.82 -8.76 4.45
CA GLY A 70 -7.09 -9.95 3.67
C GLY A 70 -8.16 -9.74 2.61
N PHE A 71 -8.88 -10.81 2.25
CA PHE A 71 -9.81 -10.82 1.14
C PHE A 71 -11.01 -11.72 1.41
N LYS A 72 -12.14 -11.40 0.77
CA LYS A 72 -13.28 -12.31 0.65
C LYS A 72 -13.09 -13.17 -0.59
N SER A 73 -13.02 -14.47 -0.40
CA SER A 73 -12.89 -15.42 -1.51
C SER A 73 -14.22 -15.62 -2.23
N THR A 74 -14.15 -16.10 -3.47
CA THR A 74 -15.34 -16.48 -4.25
C THR A 74 -16.10 -17.66 -3.66
N ASN A 75 -15.52 -18.44 -2.75
CA ASN A 75 -16.23 -19.48 -1.99
C ASN A 75 -17.11 -18.90 -0.86
N GLY A 76 -17.05 -17.59 -0.61
CA GLY A 76 -17.88 -16.88 0.36
C GLY A 76 -17.18 -16.55 1.68
N HIS A 77 -16.05 -17.19 1.99
CA HIS A 77 -15.32 -17.00 3.24
C HIS A 77 -14.34 -15.84 3.21
N ILE A 78 -13.95 -15.37 4.39
CA ILE A 78 -13.02 -14.26 4.57
C ILE A 78 -11.69 -14.78 5.12
N TYR A 79 -10.61 -14.50 4.40
CA TYR A 79 -9.26 -14.95 4.75
C TYR A 79 -8.40 -13.75 5.09
N ARG A 80 -7.88 -13.75 6.31
CA ARG A 80 -6.87 -12.79 6.77
C ARG A 80 -5.52 -13.08 6.12
N MET A 81 -4.68 -12.04 5.98
CA MET A 81 -3.32 -12.19 5.47
C MET A 81 -2.30 -11.44 6.32
N LYS A 82 -2.29 -11.65 7.64
CA LYS A 82 -1.16 -11.23 8.48
C LYS A 82 0.12 -11.97 8.07
N LEU A 83 1.26 -11.53 8.59
CA LEU A 83 2.55 -12.07 8.18
C LEU A 83 2.65 -13.60 8.36
N ASP A 84 2.17 -14.10 9.49
CA ASP A 84 2.05 -15.53 9.79
C ASP A 84 1.12 -16.24 8.80
N ASP A 85 -0.07 -15.69 8.53
CA ASP A 85 -1.00 -16.26 7.54
C ASP A 85 -0.36 -16.33 6.15
N GLN A 86 0.35 -15.29 5.72
CA GLN A 86 1.02 -15.24 4.41
C GLN A 86 2.12 -16.31 4.28
N VAL A 87 2.92 -16.49 5.33
CA VAL A 87 3.94 -17.53 5.39
C VAL A 87 3.28 -18.91 5.37
N ASN A 88 2.20 -19.09 6.14
CA ASN A 88 1.45 -20.33 6.18
C ASN A 88 0.81 -20.65 4.82
N PHE A 89 0.24 -19.67 4.11
CA PHE A 89 -0.30 -19.86 2.76
C PHE A 89 0.76 -20.40 1.81
N TYR A 90 1.98 -19.84 1.87
CA TYR A 90 3.08 -20.31 1.06
C TYR A 90 3.54 -21.71 1.46
N GLY A 91 3.72 -21.95 2.77
CA GLY A 91 4.12 -23.24 3.31
C GLY A 91 3.14 -24.36 2.98
N GLN A 92 1.84 -24.14 3.20
CA GLN A 92 0.78 -25.11 2.89
C GLN A 92 0.71 -25.41 1.40
N ALA A 93 0.89 -24.42 0.52
CA ALA A 93 0.93 -24.65 -0.92
C ALA A 93 2.14 -25.51 -1.31
N LEU A 94 3.33 -25.23 -0.76
CA LEU A 94 4.52 -26.06 -0.98
C LEU A 94 4.32 -27.49 -0.46
N GLU A 95 3.76 -27.63 0.74
CA GLU A 95 3.48 -28.93 1.37
C GLU A 95 2.62 -29.78 0.45
N LEU A 96 1.47 -29.25 0.02
CA LEU A 96 0.57 -29.97 -0.86
C LEU A 96 1.27 -30.26 -2.21
N LEU A 97 1.85 -29.26 -2.88
CA LEU A 97 2.38 -29.46 -4.23
C LEU A 97 3.54 -30.46 -4.30
N PHE A 98 4.41 -30.51 -3.28
CA PHE A 98 5.68 -31.24 -3.37
C PHE A 98 5.81 -32.41 -2.40
N PHE A 99 5.25 -32.32 -1.20
CA PHE A 99 5.56 -33.26 -0.11
C PHE A 99 4.37 -34.17 0.22
N ASP A 100 3.19 -33.61 0.40
CA ASP A 100 1.96 -34.33 0.71
C ASP A 100 1.00 -34.31 -0.50
N LYS A 101 1.06 -35.37 -1.30
CA LYS A 101 0.21 -35.56 -2.48
C LYS A 101 -1.08 -36.32 -2.18
N GLU A 102 -1.18 -36.92 -1.00
CA GLU A 102 -2.26 -37.84 -0.65
C GLU A 102 -3.41 -37.12 0.08
N SER A 103 -3.10 -36.07 0.87
CA SER A 103 -4.13 -35.30 1.56
C SER A 103 -5.13 -34.66 0.59
N GLN A 104 -6.40 -35.02 0.77
CA GLN A 104 -7.52 -34.56 -0.06
C GLN A 104 -8.25 -33.34 0.52
N THR A 105 -8.02 -33.02 1.78
CA THR A 105 -8.65 -31.89 2.46
C THR A 105 -7.63 -31.05 3.22
N VAL A 106 -7.97 -29.78 3.43
CA VAL A 106 -7.16 -28.80 4.16
C VAL A 106 -8.07 -28.05 5.11
N GLN A 107 -7.72 -28.08 6.39
CA GLN A 107 -8.40 -27.27 7.41
C GLN A 107 -7.73 -25.89 7.45
N TRP A 108 -8.51 -24.83 7.23
CA TRP A 108 -7.97 -23.47 7.19
C TRP A 108 -8.82 -22.49 7.98
N LYS A 109 -8.16 -21.58 8.69
CA LYS A 109 -8.84 -20.57 9.51
C LYS A 109 -9.39 -19.43 8.65
N THR A 110 -10.65 -19.09 8.88
CA THR A 110 -11.40 -17.97 8.31
C THR A 110 -11.78 -16.97 9.40
N GLU A 111 -12.09 -15.74 9.01
CA GLU A 111 -12.53 -14.70 9.96
C GLU A 111 -14.04 -14.74 10.21
N ASP A 112 -14.83 -15.40 9.35
CA ASP A 112 -16.30 -15.46 9.44
C ASP A 112 -16.83 -16.69 10.19
N VAL A 113 -16.19 -17.86 10.08
CA VAL A 113 -16.68 -19.12 10.68
C VAL A 113 -15.60 -19.94 11.39
N ASP A 114 -14.42 -19.36 11.65
CA ASP A 114 -13.22 -20.04 12.18
C ASP A 114 -12.67 -21.11 11.21
N TYR A 115 -12.33 -22.32 11.64
CA TYR A 115 -11.76 -23.33 10.74
C TYR A 115 -12.80 -23.91 9.78
N THR A 116 -12.49 -23.86 8.48
CA THR A 116 -13.28 -24.47 7.41
C THR A 116 -12.46 -25.54 6.71
N GLU A 117 -13.13 -26.65 6.36
CA GLU A 117 -12.54 -27.69 5.53
C GLU A 117 -12.66 -27.31 4.05
N HIS A 118 -11.53 -27.31 3.35
CA HIS A 118 -11.47 -27.18 1.90
C HIS A 118 -11.06 -28.50 1.27
N THR A 119 -11.58 -28.78 0.08
CA THR A 119 -10.92 -29.79 -0.76
C THR A 119 -9.54 -29.28 -1.16
N ARG A 120 -8.60 -30.20 -1.40
CA ARG A 120 -7.26 -29.88 -1.87
C ARG A 120 -7.29 -29.01 -3.13
N ASP A 121 -8.17 -29.35 -4.08
CA ASP A 121 -8.31 -28.63 -5.35
C ASP A 121 -8.81 -27.21 -5.12
N GLU A 122 -9.88 -27.04 -4.34
CA GLU A 122 -10.41 -25.73 -3.97
C GLU A 122 -9.35 -24.88 -3.27
N TRP A 123 -8.64 -25.45 -2.30
CA TRP A 123 -7.64 -24.70 -1.54
C TRP A 123 -6.50 -24.22 -2.45
N LEU A 124 -5.94 -25.09 -3.31
CA LEU A 124 -4.82 -24.76 -4.19
C LEU A 124 -5.22 -23.83 -5.35
N ASN A 125 -6.37 -24.08 -5.98
CA ASN A 125 -6.76 -23.43 -7.23
C ASN A 125 -7.67 -22.21 -7.03
N GLN A 126 -8.28 -22.06 -5.86
CA GLN A 126 -9.13 -20.93 -5.53
C GLN A 126 -8.53 -20.11 -4.39
N VAL A 127 -8.53 -20.64 -3.16
CA VAL A 127 -8.16 -19.87 -1.96
C VAL A 127 -6.73 -19.32 -2.07
N TYR A 128 -5.75 -20.18 -2.34
CA TYR A 128 -4.35 -19.78 -2.47
C TYR A 128 -4.10 -18.80 -3.63
N ARG A 129 -4.73 -19.05 -4.79
CA ARG A 129 -4.57 -18.17 -5.97
C ARG A 129 -5.17 -16.80 -5.72
N GLU A 130 -6.30 -16.72 -5.05
CA GLU A 130 -6.94 -15.46 -4.68
C GLU A 130 -6.13 -14.70 -3.64
N ALA A 131 -5.56 -15.37 -2.64
CA ALA A 131 -4.63 -14.76 -1.69
C ALA A 131 -3.42 -14.15 -2.40
N PHE A 132 -2.79 -14.91 -3.30
CA PHE A 132 -1.67 -14.44 -4.10
C PHE A 132 -2.06 -13.25 -4.98
N LYS A 133 -3.22 -13.34 -5.65
CA LYS A 133 -3.75 -12.27 -6.50
C LYS A 133 -4.00 -11.00 -5.69
N HIS A 134 -4.64 -11.10 -4.52
CA HIS A 134 -4.90 -9.96 -3.63
C HIS A 134 -3.60 -9.23 -3.31
N LYS A 135 -2.63 -9.93 -2.72
CA LYS A 135 -1.33 -9.34 -2.36
C LYS A 135 -0.64 -8.70 -3.56
N ARG A 136 -0.56 -9.43 -4.68
CA ARG A 136 0.08 -8.91 -5.91
C ARG A 136 -0.61 -7.65 -6.43
N THR A 137 -1.94 -7.61 -6.43
CA THR A 137 -2.71 -6.45 -6.88
C THR A 137 -2.43 -5.23 -6.02
N GLN A 138 -2.38 -5.37 -4.69
CA GLN A 138 -2.07 -4.23 -3.81
C GLN A 138 -0.63 -3.73 -4.00
N LEU A 139 0.35 -4.65 -4.09
CA LEU A 139 1.75 -4.28 -4.35
C LEU A 139 1.94 -3.56 -5.69
N PHE A 140 1.25 -4.04 -6.74
CA PHE A 140 1.30 -3.39 -8.04
C PHE A 140 0.66 -1.99 -7.99
N LYS A 141 -0.49 -1.85 -7.35
CA LYS A 141 -1.14 -0.56 -7.13
C LYS A 141 -0.23 0.42 -6.39
N TYR A 142 0.39 0.00 -5.29
CA TYR A 142 1.37 0.81 -4.57
C TYR A 142 2.53 1.25 -5.46
N SER A 143 3.12 0.33 -6.22
CA SER A 143 4.23 0.62 -7.15
C SER A 143 3.84 1.71 -8.17
N LEU A 144 2.63 1.64 -8.73
CA LEU A 144 2.12 2.64 -9.66
C LEU A 144 1.94 4.02 -9.00
N LEU A 145 1.34 4.06 -7.81
CA LEU A 145 1.13 5.32 -7.09
C LEU A 145 2.46 5.96 -6.65
N LYS A 146 3.42 5.15 -6.20
CA LYS A 146 4.78 5.60 -5.83
C LYS A 146 5.49 6.25 -7.01
N ARG A 147 5.36 5.69 -8.22
CA ARG A 147 5.89 6.29 -9.44
C ARG A 147 5.23 7.64 -9.75
N LYS A 148 3.90 7.75 -9.63
CA LYS A 148 3.20 9.05 -9.79
C LYS A 148 3.73 10.12 -8.83
N ILE A 149 4.02 9.75 -7.58
CA ILE A 149 4.61 10.66 -6.58
C ILE A 149 6.04 11.05 -6.96
N ALA A 150 6.86 10.10 -7.41
CA ALA A 150 8.23 10.37 -7.84
C ALA A 150 8.28 11.36 -9.01
N ASP A 151 7.38 11.20 -9.98
CA ASP A 151 7.31 12.00 -11.20
C ASP A 151 6.68 13.39 -10.97
N ALA A 152 5.84 13.55 -9.94
CA ALA A 152 5.19 14.82 -9.59
C ALA A 152 6.20 15.97 -9.44
N LYS A 153 5.86 17.14 -9.97
CA LYS A 153 6.66 18.37 -9.90
C LYS A 153 6.07 19.38 -8.93
N THR A 154 4.83 19.19 -8.52
CA THR A 154 4.11 20.13 -7.64
C THR A 154 3.51 19.41 -6.43
N HIS A 155 3.26 20.16 -5.36
CA HIS A 155 2.56 19.62 -4.19
C HIS A 155 1.12 19.25 -4.51
N THR A 156 0.46 19.98 -5.42
CA THR A 156 -0.90 19.68 -5.86
C THR A 156 -0.99 18.29 -6.52
N GLU A 157 -0.02 17.94 -7.37
CA GLU A 157 0.05 16.60 -7.98
C GLU A 157 0.25 15.51 -6.93
N ILE A 158 1.11 15.74 -5.92
CA ILE A 158 1.33 14.76 -4.83
C ILE A 158 0.06 14.56 -4.00
N VAL A 159 -0.65 15.64 -3.64
CA VAL A 159 -1.92 15.58 -2.90
C VAL A 159 -2.97 14.80 -3.67
N ALA A 160 -3.01 14.95 -5.00
CA ALA A 160 -3.99 14.30 -5.85
C ALA A 160 -3.84 12.77 -5.90
N VAL A 161 -2.65 12.22 -5.60
CA VAL A 161 -2.40 10.78 -5.51
C VAL A 161 -3.09 10.22 -4.27
N ASP A 162 -4.02 9.30 -4.49
CA ASP A 162 -4.87 8.71 -3.47
C ASP A 162 -4.98 7.20 -3.69
N TRP A 163 -5.05 6.44 -2.60
CA TRP A 163 -5.23 5.00 -2.67
C TRP A 163 -6.61 4.65 -3.23
N ASP A 164 -7.68 5.34 -2.84
CA ASP A 164 -9.05 4.92 -3.16
C ASP A 164 -9.50 5.39 -4.55
N LYS A 165 -8.71 6.23 -5.21
CA LYS A 165 -8.98 6.63 -6.59
C LYS A 165 -8.66 5.49 -7.57
N PRO A 166 -9.51 5.29 -8.60
CA PRO A 166 -9.19 4.37 -9.69
C PRO A 166 -7.86 4.76 -10.32
N LEU A 167 -7.03 3.74 -10.60
CA LEU A 167 -5.87 3.95 -11.45
C LEU A 167 -6.39 4.20 -12.87
N GLU A 168 -6.24 5.43 -13.37
CA GLU A 168 -6.44 5.71 -14.78
C GLU A 168 -5.53 4.77 -15.59
N THR A 169 -6.14 3.90 -16.39
CA THR A 169 -5.42 3.14 -17.42
C THR A 169 -4.78 4.12 -18.38
N PRO A 170 -3.51 3.91 -18.80
CA PRO A 170 -2.93 4.67 -19.90
C PRO A 170 -3.92 4.60 -21.07
N LYS A 171 -4.30 5.75 -21.63
CA LYS A 171 -5.02 5.77 -22.91
C LYS A 171 -4.08 5.07 -23.89
N GLU A 172 -4.47 3.90 -24.38
CA GLU A 172 -3.82 3.32 -25.56
C GLU A 172 -3.89 4.38 -26.65
N GLU A 173 -2.74 4.92 -27.02
CA GLU A 173 -2.61 5.74 -28.22
C GLU A 173 -3.09 4.84 -29.35
N THR A 174 -4.29 5.15 -29.83
CA THR A 174 -4.86 4.46 -30.97
C THR A 174 -4.03 4.92 -32.16
N GLU A 175 -2.97 4.19 -32.48
CA GLU A 175 -2.24 4.37 -33.72
C GLU A 175 -3.23 4.08 -34.86
N GLN A 176 -3.78 5.16 -35.42
CA GLN A 176 -4.36 5.13 -36.74
C GLN A 176 -3.20 5.02 -37.74
N SER A 177 -3.10 3.87 -38.41
CA SER A 177 -2.39 3.70 -39.68
C SER A 177 -3.20 2.78 -40.58
#